data_AF-A0A7J9JSU0-F1
#
_entry.id   AF-A0A7J9JSU0-F1
#
_cell.length_a   1.000
_cell.length_b   1.000
_cell.length_c   1.000
_cell.angle_alpha   90.00
_cell.angle_beta   90.00
_cell.angle_gamma   90.00
#
_symmetry.space_group_name_H-M   'P 1'
#
loop_
_entity.id
_entity.type
_entity.pdbx_description
1 polymer ?
#
loop_
_entity_poly.entity_id
_entity_poly.type
_entity_poly.pdbx_seq_one_letter_code
_entity_poly.pdbx_strand_id
1 'polypeptide(L)'
;ILRSGNVSGSPFVEALIPPALSRVSHHPTIVACHCEGTGWKFWGDSNLKSKFWGRSIMLEPVGVLTLEFEDGEVFQWSKVTTSIYNLILGKLYCDHYGTMQIKGNREYSCKLKFKEQSIVDRNPHQVHGVVQDKNGKTAATLFGKWNESMQYVNGECSIKGKGQESLSEADLLWKKSKPPKFPTRYNLTRFAITLNELTPDLKEKLPPTDSRLRPDQRYLENGEYEMANSEKLRLEQRQRQ
;
A
#
# COMPACT_ATOMS: atom_id res chain seq x y z
N ILE A 1 -16.15 -4.55 7.69
CA ILE A 1 -14.70 -4.87 7.58
C ILE A 1 -14.25 -5.98 8.55
N LEU A 2 -14.89 -6.16 9.71
CA LEU A 2 -14.63 -7.31 10.59
C LEU A 2 -15.66 -8.42 10.35
N ARG A 3 -15.35 -9.36 9.45
CA ARG A 3 -15.96 -10.70 9.51
C ARG A 3 -14.91 -11.62 10.12
N SER A 4 -15.22 -12.20 11.28
CA SER A 4 -14.38 -13.12 12.02
C SER A 4 -14.18 -14.42 11.24
N GLY A 5 -13.22 -14.42 10.32
CA GLY A 5 -12.63 -15.62 9.76
C GLY A 5 -11.26 -15.81 10.41
N ASN A 6 -11.13 -16.81 11.28
CA ASN A 6 -9.82 -17.37 11.61
C ASN A 6 -9.21 -17.89 10.29
N VAL A 7 -8.38 -17.08 9.65
CA VAL A 7 -7.60 -17.50 8.48
C VAL A 7 -6.14 -17.31 8.82
N SER A 8 -5.53 -18.39 9.30
CA SER A 8 -4.10 -18.54 9.44
C SER A 8 -3.44 -18.32 8.08
N GLY A 9 -2.78 -17.17 7.92
CA GLY A 9 -2.15 -16.72 6.67
C GLY A 9 -3.03 -15.66 6.01
N SER A 10 -2.61 -14.39 6.04
CA SER A 10 -3.34 -13.28 5.43
C SER A 10 -3.49 -13.50 3.91
N PRO A 11 -4.69 -13.88 3.41
CA PRO A 11 -4.92 -14.11 1.97
C PRO A 11 -4.81 -12.80 1.18
N PHE A 12 -4.90 -11.67 1.89
CA PHE A 12 -4.84 -10.31 1.36
C PHE A 12 -3.47 -9.94 0.77
N VAL A 13 -2.39 -10.62 1.20
CA VAL A 13 -1.04 -10.35 0.70
C VAL A 13 -0.69 -11.25 -0.48
N GLU A 14 -1.18 -12.49 -0.50
CA GLU A 14 -0.89 -13.45 -1.58
C GLU A 14 -1.61 -13.08 -2.89
N ALA A 15 -2.79 -12.45 -2.78
CA ALA A 15 -3.58 -11.96 -3.91
C ALA A 15 -3.14 -10.57 -4.45
N LEU A 16 -2.06 -9.98 -3.92
CA LEU A 16 -1.47 -8.74 -4.43
C LEU A 16 -0.46 -8.97 -5.57
N ILE A 17 -0.37 -10.18 -6.13
CA ILE A 17 0.09 -10.32 -7.52
C ILE A 17 -1.14 -9.98 -8.37
N PRO A 18 -1.32 -8.74 -8.86
CA PRO A 18 -2.44 -8.45 -9.72
C PRO A 18 -2.34 -9.37 -10.94
N PRO A 19 -3.33 -10.24 -11.22
CA PRO A 19 -3.39 -10.96 -12.49
C PRO A 19 -3.35 -10.00 -13.70
N ALA A 20 -3.66 -8.70 -13.50
CA ALA A 20 -3.36 -7.65 -14.46
C ALA A 20 -3.03 -6.31 -13.78
N LEU A 21 -1.76 -5.88 -13.85
CA LEU A 21 -1.35 -4.49 -13.67
C LEU A 21 -0.98 -3.94 -15.04
N SER A 22 -1.61 -2.86 -15.48
CA SER A 22 -1.32 -2.24 -16.78
C SER A 22 -1.10 -0.75 -16.65
N ARG A 23 -0.08 -0.24 -17.35
CA ARG A 23 0.08 1.20 -17.56
C ARG A 23 -0.84 1.61 -18.70
N VAL A 24 -1.96 2.24 -18.38
CA VAL A 24 -3.02 2.58 -19.34
C VAL A 24 -2.85 3.96 -19.97
N SER A 25 -2.06 4.85 -19.34
CA SER A 25 -1.68 6.13 -19.94
C SER A 25 -0.25 6.52 -19.55
N HIS A 26 0.42 7.26 -20.43
CA HIS A 26 1.78 7.77 -20.20
C HIS A 26 1.78 9.25 -19.78
N HIS A 27 0.80 10.04 -20.26
CA HIS A 27 0.69 11.48 -20.00
C HIS A 27 -0.78 11.89 -19.76
N PRO A 28 -1.25 11.92 -18.50
CA PRO A 28 -0.51 11.59 -17.28
C PRO A 28 -0.24 10.09 -17.14
N THR A 29 0.75 9.69 -16.33
CA THR A 29 1.00 8.26 -16.08
C THR A 29 -0.11 7.68 -15.21
N ILE A 30 -0.94 6.82 -15.79
CA ILE A 30 -2.03 6.14 -15.09
C ILE A 30 -1.73 4.65 -15.10
N VAL A 31 -1.81 4.04 -13.92
CA VAL A 31 -1.70 2.61 -13.73
C VAL A 31 -3.05 2.09 -13.27
N ALA A 32 -3.55 1.05 -13.92
CA ALA A 32 -4.76 0.33 -13.53
C ALA A 32 -4.38 -1.05 -12.99
N CYS A 33 -5.07 -1.48 -11.94
CA CYS A 33 -4.92 -2.81 -11.35
C CYS A 33 -6.28 -3.49 -11.19
N HIS A 34 -6.27 -4.80 -11.35
CA HIS A 34 -7.41 -5.67 -11.06
C HIS A 34 -6.90 -6.97 -10.43
N CYS A 35 -7.50 -7.36 -9.31
CA CYS A 35 -7.23 -8.58 -8.58
C CYS A 35 -8.55 -9.25 -8.20
N GLU A 36 -8.59 -10.57 -8.26
CA GLU A 36 -9.68 -11.37 -7.72
C GLU A 36 -9.10 -12.35 -6.71
N GLY A 37 -9.82 -12.57 -5.61
CA GLY A 37 -9.51 -13.60 -4.63
C GLY A 37 -10.80 -14.31 -4.21
N THR A 38 -10.66 -15.34 -3.38
CA THR A 38 -11.82 -16.08 -2.87
C THR A 38 -12.72 -15.16 -2.05
N GLY A 39 -13.96 -14.91 -2.50
CA GLY A 39 -14.88 -14.04 -1.77
C GLY A 39 -14.82 -12.56 -2.12
N TRP A 40 -13.90 -12.10 -2.99
CA TRP A 40 -13.71 -10.66 -3.21
C TRP A 40 -13.03 -10.30 -4.54
N LYS A 41 -13.29 -9.07 -4.99
CA LYS A 41 -12.66 -8.43 -6.14
C LYS A 41 -12.11 -7.07 -5.74
N PHE A 42 -10.93 -6.73 -6.25
CA PHE A 42 -10.26 -5.47 -5.98
C PHE A 42 -9.82 -4.84 -7.30
N TRP A 43 -10.11 -3.57 -7.49
CA TRP A 43 -9.63 -2.84 -8.65
C TRP A 43 -9.46 -1.37 -8.36
N GLY A 44 -8.72 -0.70 -9.23
CA GLY A 44 -8.61 0.74 -9.20
C GLY A 44 -7.56 1.22 -10.16
N ASP A 45 -7.70 2.49 -10.52
CA ASP A 45 -6.67 3.25 -11.21
C ASP A 45 -5.96 4.17 -10.21
N SER A 46 -4.71 4.48 -10.53
CA SER A 46 -3.93 5.47 -9.81
C SER A 46 -3.05 6.23 -10.79
N ASN A 47 -3.23 7.55 -10.79
CA ASN A 47 -2.25 8.52 -11.23
C ASN A 47 -1.40 8.96 -10.02
N LEU A 48 -0.19 9.45 -10.26
CA LEU A 48 0.70 9.95 -9.22
C LEU A 48 1.14 11.37 -9.57
N LYS A 49 0.66 12.36 -8.82
CA LYS A 49 1.17 13.73 -8.92
C LYS A 49 2.35 13.90 -7.98
N SER A 50 3.45 14.44 -8.48
CA SER A 50 4.66 14.67 -7.68
C SER A 50 5.03 16.14 -7.60
N LYS A 51 5.40 16.63 -6.42
CA LYS A 51 5.94 17.98 -6.20
C LYS A 51 7.29 17.87 -5.49
N PHE A 52 8.33 18.47 -6.07
CA PHE A 52 9.65 18.51 -5.47
C PHE A 52 9.82 19.79 -4.64
N TRP A 53 10.29 19.64 -3.41
CA TRP A 53 10.48 20.71 -2.42
C TRP A 53 11.96 20.81 -2.00
N GLY A 54 12.88 20.66 -2.95
CA GLY A 54 14.33 20.79 -2.73
C GLY A 54 14.95 19.58 -2.01
N ARG A 55 14.58 19.34 -0.75
CA ARG A 55 15.11 18.21 0.05
C ARG A 55 14.15 17.04 0.15
N SER A 56 12.91 17.22 -0.28
CA SER A 56 11.86 16.19 -0.27
C SER A 56 11.07 16.18 -1.56
N ILE A 57 10.41 15.06 -1.82
CA ILE A 57 9.40 14.93 -2.87
C ILE A 57 8.09 14.49 -2.22
N MET A 58 7.02 15.20 -2.55
CA MET A 58 5.66 14.89 -2.15
C MET A 58 4.99 14.14 -3.29
N LEU A 59 4.36 13.02 -2.97
CA LEU A 59 3.67 12.13 -3.88
C LEU A 59 2.19 12.09 -3.48
N GLU A 60 1.33 12.60 -4.35
CA GLU A 60 -0.13 12.66 -4.21
C GLU A 60 -0.77 11.64 -5.16
N PRO A 61 -1.15 10.45 -4.67
CA PRO A 61 -1.88 9.48 -5.48
C PRO A 61 -3.29 10.01 -5.78
N VAL A 62 -3.68 9.98 -7.06
CA VAL A 62 -5.02 10.36 -7.52
C VAL A 62 -5.68 9.14 -8.11
N GLY A 63 -6.83 8.75 -7.57
CA GLY A 63 -7.56 7.56 -7.99
C GLY A 63 -8.38 6.98 -6.84
N VAL A 64 -9.30 6.09 -7.19
CA VAL A 64 -10.16 5.39 -6.22
C VAL A 64 -9.87 3.91 -6.30
N LEU A 65 -9.57 3.32 -5.15
CA LEU A 65 -9.51 1.87 -4.99
C LEU A 65 -10.89 1.37 -4.58
N THR A 66 -11.32 0.26 -5.17
CA THR A 66 -12.58 -0.40 -4.89
C THR A 66 -12.33 -1.84 -4.47
N LEU A 67 -12.97 -2.26 -3.39
CA LEU A 67 -13.04 -3.65 -2.93
C LEU A 67 -14.51 -4.05 -2.88
N GLU A 68 -14.88 -5.10 -3.59
CA GLU A 68 -16.21 -5.70 -3.59
C GLU A 68 -16.14 -7.11 -3.03
N PHE A 69 -17.02 -7.44 -2.09
CA PHE A 69 -17.21 -8.80 -1.58
C PHE A 69 -18.32 -9.51 -2.36
N GLU A 70 -18.29 -10.85 -2.39
CA GLU A 70 -19.31 -11.66 -3.08
C GLU A 70 -20.74 -11.42 -2.61
N ASP A 71 -20.93 -10.94 -1.38
CA ASP A 71 -22.24 -10.62 -0.85
C ASP A 71 -22.78 -9.27 -1.37
N GLY A 72 -22.01 -8.52 -2.15
CA GLY A 72 -22.33 -7.20 -2.72
C GLY A 72 -21.95 -6.01 -1.83
N GLU A 73 -21.22 -6.22 -0.72
CA GLU A 73 -20.64 -5.12 0.05
C GLU A 73 -19.43 -4.52 -0.69
N VAL A 74 -19.45 -3.20 -0.89
CA VAL A 74 -18.43 -2.46 -1.63
C VAL A 74 -17.81 -1.40 -0.74
N PHE A 75 -16.49 -1.32 -0.71
CA PHE A 75 -15.71 -0.27 -0.06
C PHE A 75 -14.86 0.49 -1.07
N GLN A 76 -14.87 1.82 -0.95
CA GLN A 76 -14.09 2.70 -1.81
C GLN A 76 -13.26 3.69 -0.99
N TRP A 77 -12.03 3.93 -1.42
CA TRP A 77 -11.13 4.90 -0.78
C TRP A 77 -10.05 5.40 -1.73
N SER A 78 -9.46 6.55 -1.38
CA SER A 78 -8.24 7.07 -2.01
C SER A 78 -7.06 6.95 -1.05
N LYS A 79 -5.86 6.77 -1.59
CA LYS A 79 -4.61 6.71 -0.80
C LYS A 79 -4.28 8.09 -0.24
N VAL A 80 -3.55 8.11 0.87
CA VAL A 80 -3.03 9.36 1.46
C VAL A 80 -1.74 9.81 0.79
N THR A 81 -1.35 11.05 1.04
CA THR A 81 -0.10 11.63 0.53
C THR A 81 1.11 10.94 1.16
N THR A 82 2.16 10.76 0.37
CA THR A 82 3.46 10.24 0.82
C THR A 82 4.53 11.28 0.56
N SER A 83 5.35 11.59 1.57
CA SER A 83 6.54 12.42 1.37
C SER A 83 7.80 11.58 1.57
N ILE A 84 8.77 11.73 0.68
CA ILE A 84 10.11 11.15 0.81
C ILE A 84 11.08 12.28 1.12
N TYR A 85 11.77 12.16 2.25
CA TYR A 85 12.63 13.19 2.81
C TYR A 85 14.11 12.82 2.65
N ASN A 86 14.99 13.81 2.85
CA ASN A 86 16.44 13.67 2.85
C ASN A 86 17.00 13.13 1.52
N LEU A 87 16.45 13.60 0.38
CA LEU A 87 16.90 13.18 -0.95
C LEU A 87 18.36 13.59 -1.27
N ILE A 88 18.88 14.62 -0.62
CA ILE A 88 20.23 15.16 -0.86
C ILE A 88 21.21 14.76 0.24
N LEU A 89 20.81 14.92 1.52
CA LEU A 89 21.68 14.71 2.67
C LEU A 89 20.91 14.05 3.82
N GLY A 90 21.53 13.06 4.45
CA GLY A 90 20.98 12.31 5.56
C GLY A 90 20.39 10.96 5.12
N LYS A 91 19.78 10.25 6.08
CA LYS A 91 19.12 8.98 5.79
C LYS A 91 17.77 9.25 5.13
N LEU A 92 17.57 8.71 3.92
CA LEU A 92 16.30 8.75 3.22
C LEU A 92 15.23 8.00 4.03
N TYR A 93 14.08 8.62 4.19
CA TYR A 93 12.90 8.01 4.79
C TYR A 93 11.63 8.53 4.12
N CYS A 94 10.52 7.83 4.33
CA CYS A 94 9.21 8.25 3.86
C CYS A 94 8.22 8.32 5.02
N ASP A 95 7.22 9.19 4.88
CA ASP A 95 6.09 9.25 5.79
C ASP A 95 4.78 9.41 5.01
N HIS A 96 3.70 8.92 5.62
CA HIS A 96 2.35 8.99 5.07
C HIS A 96 1.50 9.87 5.97
N TYR A 97 0.75 10.80 5.38
CA TYR A 97 -0.05 11.74 6.15
C TYR A 97 -1.31 12.19 5.41
N GLY A 98 -2.29 12.63 6.18
CA GLY A 98 -3.59 13.03 5.68
C GLY A 98 -4.72 12.14 6.19
N THR A 99 -5.88 12.25 5.57
CA THR A 99 -7.08 11.51 5.98
C THR A 99 -7.55 10.60 4.85
N MET A 100 -7.52 9.29 5.09
CA MET A 100 -8.15 8.30 4.24
C MET A 100 -9.61 8.14 4.65
N GLN A 101 -10.52 8.36 3.71
CA GLN A 101 -11.95 8.08 3.91
C GLN A 101 -12.30 6.79 3.17
N ILE A 102 -12.71 5.78 3.93
CA ILE A 102 -13.19 4.50 3.43
C ILE A 102 -14.71 4.53 3.52
N LYS A 103 -15.37 4.59 2.35
CA LYS A 103 -16.83 4.65 2.25
C LYS A 103 -17.34 3.28 1.85
N GLY A 104 -18.25 2.72 2.65
CA GLY A 104 -19.02 1.54 2.28
C GLY A 104 -20.32 1.92 1.57
N ASN A 105 -20.88 0.99 0.79
CA ASN A 105 -22.23 1.13 0.21
C ASN A 105 -23.36 0.69 1.18
N ARG A 106 -23.02 0.26 2.40
CA ARG A 106 -23.96 -0.25 3.41
C ARG A 106 -23.89 0.56 4.72
N GLU A 107 -23.78 -0.13 5.85
CA GLU A 107 -23.98 0.43 7.18
C GLU A 107 -22.79 1.23 7.71
N TYR A 108 -21.56 0.89 7.30
CA TYR A 108 -20.35 1.42 7.93
C TYR A 108 -19.47 2.23 6.98
N SER A 109 -18.89 3.30 7.53
CA SER A 109 -17.79 4.06 6.94
C SER A 109 -16.63 4.13 7.93
N CYS A 110 -15.41 4.35 7.44
CA CYS A 110 -14.24 4.50 8.28
C CYS A 110 -13.40 5.70 7.85
N LYS A 111 -12.93 6.47 8.82
CA LYS A 111 -12.00 7.58 8.61
C LYS A 111 -10.69 7.27 9.31
N LEU A 112 -9.61 7.08 8.55
CA LEU A 112 -8.26 6.90 9.08
C LEU A 112 -7.45 8.19 8.91
N LYS A 113 -6.95 8.74 10.00
CA LYS A 113 -6.05 9.89 10.04
C LYS A 113 -4.62 9.43 10.25
N PHE A 114 -3.80 9.64 9.24
CA PHE A 114 -2.36 9.46 9.28
C PHE A 114 -1.75 10.77 9.80
N LYS A 115 -1.14 10.71 10.98
CA LYS A 115 -0.58 11.88 11.64
C LYS A 115 0.70 12.29 10.93
N GLU A 116 0.69 13.51 10.39
CA GLU A 116 1.88 14.13 9.82
C GLU A 116 2.96 14.29 10.90
N GLN A 117 4.17 13.83 10.60
CA GLN A 117 5.29 13.95 11.52
C GLN A 117 5.70 15.41 11.69
N SER A 118 5.62 15.91 12.92
CA SER A 118 6.24 17.18 13.32
C SER A 118 7.64 16.96 13.88
N ILE A 119 8.49 17.99 13.83
CA ILE A 119 9.85 18.01 14.40
C ILE A 119 9.83 17.68 15.91
N VAL A 120 8.73 17.99 16.59
CA VAL A 120 8.55 17.79 18.05
C VAL A 120 8.01 16.38 18.38
N ASP A 121 7.50 15.64 17.39
CA ASP A 121 6.84 14.35 17.64
C ASP A 121 7.85 13.24 17.93
N ARG A 122 7.81 12.73 19.17
CA ARG A 122 8.63 11.59 19.63
C ARG A 122 8.08 10.22 19.20
N ASN A 123 6.87 10.17 18.64
CA ASN A 123 6.19 8.94 18.26
C ASN A 123 5.65 9.06 16.81
N PRO A 124 6.47 8.75 15.79
CA PRO A 124 6.11 8.93 14.39
C PRO A 124 5.14 7.85 13.88
N HIS A 125 4.65 8.03 12.65
CA HIS A 125 3.89 7.03 11.87
C HIS A 125 2.53 6.65 12.44
N GLN A 126 1.99 7.47 13.34
CA GLN A 126 0.73 7.19 14.02
C GLN A 126 -0.45 7.23 13.05
N VAL A 127 -1.36 6.27 13.21
CA VAL A 127 -2.65 6.23 12.53
C VAL A 127 -3.74 6.13 13.59
N HIS A 128 -4.76 6.96 13.46
CA HIS A 128 -5.95 6.91 14.29
C HIS A 128 -7.19 6.80 13.41
N GLY A 129 -8.11 5.92 13.74
CA GLY A 129 -9.28 5.64 12.93
C GLY A 129 -10.57 5.62 13.74
N VAL A 130 -11.67 5.95 13.08
CA VAL A 130 -13.02 5.83 13.63
C VAL A 130 -13.89 5.14 12.58
N VAL A 131 -14.59 4.08 12.99
CA VAL A 131 -15.65 3.43 12.21
C VAL A 131 -16.98 3.98 12.71
N GLN A 132 -17.80 4.49 11.79
CA GLN A 132 -19.11 5.04 12.10
C GLN A 132 -20.19 4.30 11.33
N ASP A 133 -21.35 4.11 11.96
CA ASP A 133 -22.56 3.70 11.25
C ASP A 133 -23.16 4.85 10.43
N LYS A 134 -24.23 4.57 9.69
CA LYS A 134 -24.97 5.57 8.90
C LYS A 134 -25.56 6.73 9.72
N ASN A 135 -25.74 6.55 11.03
CA ASN A 135 -26.24 7.58 11.94
C ASN A 135 -25.10 8.41 12.55
N GLY A 136 -23.85 8.12 12.19
CA GLY A 136 -22.66 8.77 12.73
C GLY A 136 -22.22 8.23 14.10
N LYS A 137 -22.87 7.18 14.63
CA LYS A 137 -22.48 6.56 15.90
C LYS A 137 -21.19 5.78 15.70
N THR A 138 -20.23 5.99 16.60
CA THR A 138 -18.96 5.27 16.59
C THR A 138 -19.18 3.80 16.91
N ALA A 139 -18.89 2.93 15.94
CA ALA A 139 -18.93 1.48 16.09
C ALA A 139 -17.61 0.91 16.61
N ALA A 140 -16.48 1.48 16.19
CA ALA A 140 -15.15 1.07 16.65
C ALA A 140 -14.13 2.21 16.50
N THR A 141 -13.10 2.18 17.34
CA THR A 141 -11.95 3.08 17.28
C THR A 141 -10.70 2.27 16.90
N LEU A 142 -9.96 2.72 15.89
CA LEU A 142 -8.70 2.11 15.46
C LEU A 142 -7.51 2.97 15.86
N PHE A 143 -6.38 2.34 16.14
CA PHE A 143 -5.14 3.05 16.41
C PHE A 143 -3.93 2.16 16.17
N GLY A 144 -2.77 2.79 15.97
CA GLY A 144 -1.51 2.08 15.80
C GLY A 144 -0.51 2.89 15.00
N LYS A 145 0.39 2.18 14.33
CA LYS A 145 1.34 2.76 13.39
C LYS A 145 1.34 1.99 12.08
N TRP A 146 1.33 2.71 10.97
CA TRP A 146 1.27 2.10 9.64
C TRP A 146 2.49 1.22 9.31
N ASN A 147 3.62 1.41 10.01
CA ASN A 147 4.86 0.67 9.81
C ASN A 147 5.09 -0.46 10.84
N GLU A 148 4.21 -0.67 11.81
CA GLU A 148 4.36 -1.67 12.89
C GLU A 148 3.12 -2.56 13.03
N SER A 149 2.00 -1.99 13.50
CA SER A 149 0.74 -2.71 13.72
C SER A 149 -0.45 -1.76 13.88
N MET A 150 -1.65 -2.27 13.60
CA MET A 150 -2.93 -1.62 13.83
C MET A 150 -3.79 -2.48 14.76
N GLN A 151 -4.49 -1.83 15.68
CA GLN A 151 -5.40 -2.43 16.65
C GLN A 151 -6.75 -1.70 16.60
N TYR A 152 -7.79 -2.32 17.13
CA TYR A 152 -9.09 -1.70 17.29
C TYR A 152 -9.73 -2.05 18.64
N VAL A 153 -10.65 -1.19 19.08
CA VAL A 153 -11.52 -1.40 20.24
C VAL A 153 -12.96 -1.08 19.80
N ASN A 154 -13.93 -1.86 20.26
CA ASN A 154 -15.34 -1.61 19.98
C ASN A 154 -15.83 -0.34 20.69
N GLY A 155 -16.63 0.47 20.01
CA GLY A 155 -17.13 1.75 20.52
C GLY A 155 -16.08 2.87 20.55
N GLU A 156 -16.32 3.86 21.41
CA GLU A 156 -15.49 5.05 21.56
C GLU A 156 -14.36 4.83 22.58
N CYS A 157 -13.13 5.06 22.15
CA CYS A 157 -11.97 5.03 23.03
C CYS A 157 -11.19 6.35 22.97
N SER A 158 -11.07 7.06 24.10
CA SER A 158 -10.25 8.27 24.20
C SER A 158 -8.82 7.93 24.56
N ILE A 159 -7.94 7.96 23.55
CA ILE A 159 -6.49 7.70 23.68
C ILE A 159 -5.78 8.77 24.55
N LYS A 160 -6.43 9.91 24.83
CA LYS A 160 -5.79 11.08 25.47
C LYS A 160 -6.00 11.21 26.98
N GLY A 161 -6.74 10.32 27.66
CA GLY A 161 -7.08 10.60 29.07
C GLY A 161 -7.55 9.46 29.96
N LYS A 162 -7.61 8.20 29.50
CA LYS A 162 -7.90 7.07 30.39
C LYS A 162 -6.77 6.05 30.33
N GLY A 163 -6.35 5.60 31.51
CA GLY A 163 -5.17 4.77 31.72
C GLY A 163 -5.18 3.43 30.98
N GLN A 164 -4.10 2.68 31.18
CA GLN A 164 -3.76 1.37 30.62
C GLN A 164 -4.90 0.34 30.50
N GLU A 165 -5.99 0.48 31.25
CA GLU A 165 -7.11 -0.47 31.30
C GLU A 165 -7.88 -0.58 29.96
N SER A 166 -8.08 0.53 29.24
CA SER A 166 -8.80 0.51 27.93
C SER A 166 -7.99 -0.09 26.77
N LEU A 167 -6.68 -0.27 26.95
CA LEU A 167 -5.81 -0.95 25.97
C LEU A 167 -5.81 -2.48 26.16
N SER A 168 -6.32 -2.99 27.29
CA SER A 168 -6.37 -4.43 27.56
C SER A 168 -7.42 -5.17 26.71
N GLU A 169 -8.44 -4.46 26.22
CA GLU A 169 -9.49 -4.98 25.32
C GLU A 169 -9.19 -4.72 23.83
N ALA A 170 -7.97 -4.28 23.49
CA ALA A 170 -7.61 -3.97 22.11
C ALA A 170 -7.32 -5.23 21.30
N ASP A 171 -8.10 -5.45 20.25
CA ASP A 171 -7.91 -6.53 19.30
C ASP A 171 -6.88 -6.15 18.23
N LEU A 172 -6.00 -7.09 17.87
CA LEU A 172 -5.03 -6.90 16.79
C LEU A 172 -5.71 -7.01 15.43
N LEU A 173 -5.68 -5.93 14.65
CA LEU A 173 -6.24 -5.90 13.29
C LEU A 173 -5.19 -6.29 12.23
N TRP A 174 -3.99 -5.75 12.35
CA TRP A 174 -2.91 -5.98 11.39
C TRP A 174 -1.54 -5.82 12.06
N LYS A 175 -0.56 -6.59 11.60
CA LYS A 175 0.83 -6.47 12.04
C LYS A 175 1.77 -6.66 10.85
N LYS A 176 2.81 -5.83 10.80
CA LYS A 176 3.88 -5.93 9.81
C LYS A 176 4.52 -7.32 9.84
N SER A 177 4.67 -7.92 8.66
CA SER A 177 5.40 -9.17 8.49
C SER A 177 6.88 -9.03 8.87
N LYS A 178 7.46 -10.09 9.41
CA LYS A 178 8.90 -10.11 9.72
C LYS A 178 9.73 -9.87 8.44
N PRO A 179 10.82 -9.09 8.52
CA PRO A 179 11.72 -8.93 7.37
C PRO A 179 12.33 -10.28 6.97
N PRO A 180 12.81 -10.42 5.73
CA PRO A 180 13.54 -11.62 5.32
C PRO A 180 14.77 -11.83 6.20
N LYS A 181 15.15 -13.10 6.43
CA LYS A 181 16.35 -13.45 7.22
C LYS A 181 17.62 -12.79 6.66
N PHE A 182 17.68 -12.67 5.33
CA PHE A 182 18.77 -12.04 4.60
C PHE A 182 18.23 -10.77 3.92
N PRO A 183 18.62 -9.57 4.40
CA PRO A 183 18.19 -8.32 3.80
C PRO A 183 18.70 -8.17 2.36
N THR A 184 17.84 -7.74 1.45
CA THR A 184 18.24 -7.32 0.10
C THR A 184 18.92 -5.94 0.14
N ARG A 185 19.72 -5.61 -0.88
CA ARG A 185 20.27 -4.25 -1.07
C ARG A 185 19.22 -3.14 -1.11
N TYR A 186 17.97 -3.48 -1.44
CA TYR A 186 16.85 -2.54 -1.60
C TYR A 186 15.82 -2.58 -0.47
N ASN A 187 16.12 -3.25 0.66
CA ASN A 187 15.21 -3.41 1.81
C ASN A 187 13.83 -4.00 1.44
N LEU A 188 13.77 -4.89 0.44
CA LEU A 188 12.55 -5.54 -0.02
C LEU A 188 11.95 -6.45 1.07
N THR A 189 10.63 -6.50 1.12
CA THR A 189 9.90 -7.50 1.91
C THR A 189 9.98 -8.87 1.23
N ARG A 190 9.68 -9.96 1.96
CA ARG A 190 9.63 -11.30 1.37
C ARG A 190 8.66 -11.38 0.19
N PHE A 191 7.52 -10.68 0.30
CA PHE A 191 6.55 -10.56 -0.77
C PHE A 191 7.09 -9.77 -1.98
N ALA A 192 7.78 -8.65 -1.75
CA ALA A 192 8.33 -7.86 -2.85
C ALA A 192 9.42 -8.61 -3.65
N ILE A 193 10.17 -9.50 -3.00
CA ILE A 193 11.16 -10.35 -3.67
C ILE A 193 10.49 -11.29 -4.69
N THR A 194 9.30 -11.82 -4.39
CA THR A 194 8.61 -12.78 -5.27
C THR A 194 7.93 -12.12 -6.46
N LEU A 195 7.74 -10.80 -6.45
CA LEU A 195 6.98 -10.11 -7.50
C LEU A 195 7.61 -10.25 -8.90
N ASN A 196 8.95 -10.22 -8.98
CA ASN A 196 9.67 -10.30 -10.25
C ASN A 196 10.32 -11.66 -10.52
N GLU A 197 9.95 -12.69 -9.73
CA GLU A 197 10.40 -14.06 -9.97
C GLU A 197 9.83 -14.58 -11.30
N LEU A 198 10.70 -15.14 -12.14
CA LEU A 198 10.36 -15.67 -13.45
C LEU A 198 10.77 -17.14 -13.53
N THR A 199 9.83 -18.04 -13.28
CA THR A 199 10.04 -19.49 -13.46
C THR A 199 9.87 -19.88 -14.94
N PRO A 200 10.49 -20.98 -15.40
CA PRO A 200 10.33 -21.47 -16.78
C PRO A 200 8.86 -21.66 -17.17
N ASP A 201 8.07 -22.33 -16.31
CA ASP A 201 6.64 -22.58 -16.55
C ASP A 201 5.80 -21.30 -16.63
N LEU A 202 6.19 -20.26 -15.88
CA LEU A 202 5.52 -18.97 -15.92
C LEU A 202 5.85 -18.24 -17.23
N LYS A 203 7.12 -18.26 -17.64
CA LYS A 203 7.61 -17.56 -18.84
C LYS A 203 6.83 -17.94 -20.10
N GLU A 204 6.42 -19.20 -20.24
CA GLU A 204 5.64 -19.68 -21.38
C GLU A 204 4.20 -19.14 -21.41
N LYS A 205 3.67 -18.71 -20.26
CA LYS A 205 2.28 -18.26 -20.09
C LYS A 205 2.14 -16.73 -20.06
N LEU A 206 3.24 -16.01 -19.86
CA LEU A 206 3.21 -14.55 -19.73
C LEU A 206 3.02 -13.88 -21.10
N PRO A 207 2.22 -12.81 -21.18
CA PRO A 207 2.20 -11.96 -22.36
C PRO A 207 3.57 -11.28 -22.54
N PRO A 208 3.97 -10.92 -23.77
CA PRO A 208 5.26 -10.26 -24.04
C PRO A 208 5.41 -8.90 -23.34
N THR A 209 4.32 -8.33 -22.83
CA THR A 209 4.26 -7.06 -22.10
C THR A 209 4.44 -7.20 -20.59
N ASP A 210 4.56 -8.42 -20.04
CA ASP A 210 4.74 -8.62 -18.60
C ASP A 210 6.06 -8.02 -18.12
N SER A 211 6.05 -7.37 -16.94
CA SER A 211 7.24 -6.68 -16.41
C SER A 211 8.40 -7.63 -16.13
N ARG A 212 8.14 -8.92 -15.83
CA ARG A 212 9.19 -9.92 -15.58
C ARG A 212 10.06 -10.19 -16.79
N LEU A 213 9.55 -9.88 -17.98
CA LEU A 213 10.25 -10.03 -19.26
C LEU A 213 11.07 -8.79 -19.63
N ARG A 214 11.06 -7.72 -18.81
CA ARG A 214 11.85 -6.52 -19.07
C ARG A 214 13.34 -6.78 -18.85
N PRO A 215 14.19 -6.66 -19.89
CA PRO A 215 15.59 -7.02 -19.79
C PRO A 215 16.38 -6.06 -18.89
N ASP A 216 16.06 -4.77 -18.89
CA ASP A 216 16.71 -3.76 -18.05
C ASP A 216 16.52 -4.03 -16.55
N GLN A 217 15.31 -4.44 -16.14
CA GLN A 217 15.03 -4.86 -14.77
C GLN A 217 15.75 -6.15 -14.40
N ARG A 218 15.80 -7.14 -15.31
CA ARG A 218 16.49 -8.41 -15.07
C ARG A 218 18.00 -8.23 -14.89
N TYR A 219 18.65 -7.44 -15.76
CA TYR A 219 20.07 -7.13 -15.62
C TYR A 219 20.37 -6.40 -14.30
N LEU A 220 19.51 -5.47 -13.88
CA LEU A 220 19.66 -4.79 -12.61
C LEU A 220 19.61 -5.76 -11.41
N GLU A 221 18.68 -6.71 -11.43
CA GLU A 221 18.56 -7.74 -10.38
C GLU A 221 19.79 -8.65 -10.31
N ASN A 222 20.38 -8.99 -11.45
CA ASN A 222 21.60 -9.78 -11.55
C ASN A 222 22.87 -8.99 -11.19
N GLY A 223 22.78 -7.67 -11.03
CA GLY A 223 23.93 -6.79 -10.76
C GLY A 223 24.72 -6.38 -12.01
N GLU A 224 24.18 -6.60 -13.21
CA GLU A 224 24.77 -6.25 -14.50
C GLU A 224 24.42 -4.80 -14.88
N TYR A 225 24.97 -3.83 -14.13
CA TYR A 225 24.53 -2.43 -14.16
C TYR A 225 24.70 -1.73 -15.52
N GLU A 226 25.78 -2.01 -16.25
CA GLU A 226 26.02 -1.42 -17.57
C GLU A 226 24.96 -1.89 -18.59
N MET A 227 24.70 -3.20 -18.62
CA MET A 227 23.67 -3.81 -19.48
C MET A 227 22.28 -3.29 -19.13
N ALA A 228 21.97 -3.17 -17.84
CA ALA A 228 20.70 -2.60 -17.38
C ALA A 228 20.50 -1.17 -17.89
N ASN A 229 21.54 -0.32 -17.83
CA ASN A 229 21.45 1.06 -18.29
C ASN A 229 21.30 1.16 -19.82
N SER A 230 22.05 0.33 -20.56
CA SER A 230 21.96 0.26 -22.03
C SER A 230 20.55 -0.16 -22.50
N GLU A 231 20.00 -1.23 -21.92
CA GLU A 231 18.67 -1.71 -22.25
C GLU A 231 17.57 -0.74 -21.84
N LYS A 232 17.72 -0.06 -20.69
CA LYS A 232 16.80 1.00 -20.27
C LYS A 232 16.72 2.10 -21.32
N LEU A 233 17.87 2.61 -21.78
CA LEU A 233 17.92 3.67 -22.79
C LEU A 233 17.28 3.21 -24.11
N ARG A 234 17.57 1.97 -24.55
CA ARG A 234 16.98 1.37 -25.75
C ARG A 234 15.46 1.29 -25.67
N LEU A 235 14.91 0.87 -24.53
CA LEU A 235 13.46 0.77 -24.32
C LEU A 235 12.79 2.16 -24.28
N GLU A 236 13.40 3.13 -23.60
CA GLU A 236 12.89 4.50 -23.56
C GLU A 236 12.91 5.19 -24.93
N GLN A 237 13.95 4.97 -25.74
CA GLN A 237 14.02 5.49 -27.11
C GLN A 237 12.93 4.90 -28.01
N ARG A 238 12.71 3.58 -27.94
CA ARG A 238 11.63 2.92 -28.68
C ARG A 238 10.24 3.39 -28.26
N GLN A 239 10.06 3.81 -27.01
CA GLN A 239 8.77 4.35 -26.55
C GLN A 239 8.51 5.78 -27.08
N ARG A 240 9.55 6.53 -27.46
CA ARG A 240 9.43 7.92 -27.97
C ARG A 240 9.22 8.00 -29.48
N GLN A 241 9.53 6.93 -30.21
CA GLN A 241 9.31 6.79 -31.66
C GLN A 241 7.89 6.35 -31.94
#